data_AF-A0A7Y2XGI4-F1
#
_entry.id   AF-A0A7Y2XGI4-F1
#
_cell.length_a   1.000
_cell.length_b   1.000
_cell.length_c   1.000
_cell.angle_alpha   90.00
_cell.angle_beta   90.00
_cell.angle_gamma   90.00
#
_symmetry.space_group_name_H-M   'P 1'
#
loop_
_entity.id
_entity.type
_entity.pdbx_description
1 polymer ?
#
loop_
_entity_poly.entity_id
_entity_poly.type
_entity_poly.pdbx_seq_one_letter_code
_entity_poly.pdbx_strand_id
1 'polypeptide(L)'
;MPSKRAMRTKATLVAMAVFGSLCSAAVTASDSRTYDWLTAGTVSGSHVLLIKDDGTRVSDFEFNDRGRGPRIHEIVATDEAGLPLRLEISGHSYMGAPAEETLAVADGIARWKSTLEEGSAAAGGFYSANDGTPEQLALLARALL
;
A
#
# COMPACT_ATOMS: atom_id res chain seq x y z
N MET A 1 -69.39 5.42 -56.28
CA MET A 1 -68.27 5.38 -57.25
C MET A 1 -67.17 6.32 -56.77
N PRO A 2 -65.89 5.92 -56.79
CA PRO A 2 -64.83 6.56 -56.02
C PRO A 2 -64.05 7.61 -56.83
N SER A 3 -63.40 8.56 -56.15
CA SER A 3 -62.10 9.04 -56.60
C SER A 3 -61.17 9.21 -55.39
N LYS A 4 -60.05 8.50 -55.44
CA LYS A 4 -58.96 8.50 -54.46
C LYS A 4 -57.99 9.62 -54.79
N ARG A 5 -57.47 10.33 -53.79
CA ARG A 5 -56.15 11.02 -53.76
C ARG A 5 -55.95 11.59 -52.35
N ALA A 6 -54.78 11.66 -51.75
CA ALA A 6 -53.54 10.90 -51.81
C ALA A 6 -52.81 11.31 -50.52
N MET A 7 -52.26 10.33 -49.82
CA MET A 7 -51.55 10.46 -48.55
C MET A 7 -50.28 11.30 -48.73
N ARG A 8 -50.03 12.26 -47.83
CA ARG A 8 -48.71 12.88 -47.62
C ARG A 8 -48.33 12.71 -46.15
N THR A 9 -47.59 11.63 -45.89
CA THR A 9 -47.00 11.31 -44.59
C THR A 9 -45.86 12.30 -44.30
N LYS A 10 -45.98 13.10 -43.24
CA LYS A 10 -44.87 13.87 -42.70
C LYS A 10 -44.12 12.97 -41.71
N ALA A 11 -42.90 12.59 -42.06
CA ALA A 11 -42.01 11.85 -41.16
C ALA A 11 -41.46 12.82 -40.11
N THR A 12 -41.89 12.65 -38.86
CA THR A 12 -41.33 13.35 -37.71
C THR A 12 -40.15 12.54 -37.19
N LEU A 13 -38.92 13.05 -37.36
CA LEU A 13 -37.74 12.50 -36.70
C LEU A 13 -37.85 12.76 -35.19
N VAL A 14 -37.86 11.70 -34.38
CA VAL A 14 -37.68 11.78 -32.92
C VAL A 14 -36.18 11.61 -32.66
N ALA A 15 -35.53 12.68 -32.20
CA ALA A 15 -34.15 12.64 -31.74
C ALA A 15 -34.11 12.01 -30.34
N MET A 16 -33.56 10.81 -30.24
CA MET A 16 -33.38 10.08 -28.98
C MET A 16 -32.06 10.50 -28.35
N ALA A 17 -32.10 11.34 -27.32
CA ALA A 17 -30.92 11.73 -26.56
C ALA A 17 -30.51 10.58 -25.63
N VAL A 18 -29.41 9.89 -25.97
CA VAL A 18 -28.77 8.91 -25.09
C VAL A 18 -28.03 9.68 -23.99
N PHE A 19 -28.57 9.63 -22.78
CA PHE A 19 -27.92 10.17 -21.59
C PHE A 19 -26.80 9.20 -21.19
N GLY A 20 -25.59 9.47 -21.67
CA GLY A 20 -24.41 8.70 -21.29
C GLY A 20 -24.14 8.86 -19.80
N SER A 21 -24.31 7.77 -19.05
CA SER A 21 -23.88 7.69 -17.65
C SER A 21 -22.35 7.78 -17.63
N LEU A 22 -21.82 8.96 -17.28
CA LEU A 22 -20.42 9.08 -16.88
C LEU A 22 -20.30 8.39 -15.51
N CYS A 23 -19.96 7.10 -15.52
CA CYS A 23 -19.27 6.50 -14.36
C CYS A 23 -17.97 7.27 -14.18
N SER A 24 -17.96 8.25 -13.28
CA SER A 24 -16.71 8.79 -12.75
C SER A 24 -16.07 7.67 -11.94
N ALA A 25 -15.08 6.99 -12.51
CA ALA A 25 -14.13 6.26 -11.70
C ALA A 25 -13.44 7.31 -10.83
N ALA A 26 -13.70 7.28 -9.52
CA ALA A 26 -12.93 8.07 -8.58
C ALA A 26 -11.49 7.57 -8.69
N VAL A 27 -10.61 8.37 -9.28
CA VAL A 27 -9.17 8.20 -9.13
C VAL A 27 -8.88 8.61 -7.69
N THR A 28 -8.88 7.65 -6.79
CA THR A 28 -8.36 7.82 -5.44
C THR A 28 -6.85 7.92 -5.55
N ALA A 29 -6.29 9.06 -5.15
CA ALA A 29 -4.86 9.29 -5.20
C ALA A 29 -4.20 8.47 -4.09
N SER A 30 -3.25 7.62 -4.45
CA SER A 30 -2.37 6.99 -3.46
C SER A 30 -1.50 8.06 -2.82
N ASP A 31 -1.45 8.08 -1.47
CA ASP A 31 -0.64 9.05 -0.73
C ASP A 31 0.82 8.56 -0.72
N SER A 32 1.67 9.26 -1.46
CA SER A 32 3.09 8.97 -1.56
C SER A 32 3.92 10.06 -0.87
N ARG A 33 4.88 9.64 -0.06
CA ARG A 33 5.77 10.51 0.71
C ARG A 33 7.21 10.06 0.52
N THR A 34 8.10 11.02 0.32
CA THR A 34 9.53 10.76 0.20
C THR A 34 10.28 11.59 1.23
N TYR A 35 11.19 10.94 1.95
CA TYR A 35 12.05 11.55 2.94
C TYR A 35 13.50 11.30 2.57
N ASP A 36 14.35 12.32 2.66
CA ASP A 36 15.79 12.16 2.57
C ASP A 36 16.32 11.53 3.86
N TRP A 37 17.23 10.56 3.73
CA TRP A 37 18.02 10.05 4.84
C TRP A 37 19.36 10.78 4.90
N LEU A 38 19.69 11.33 6.06
CA LEU A 38 20.94 12.05 6.27
C LEU A 38 21.90 11.21 7.13
N THR A 39 23.05 10.84 6.56
CA THR A 39 24.18 10.31 7.32
C THR A 39 25.17 11.45 7.58
N ALA A 40 25.41 11.75 8.86
CA ALA A 40 26.32 12.84 9.27
C ALA A 40 26.03 14.19 8.57
N GLY A 41 24.74 14.52 8.43
CA GLY A 41 24.29 15.79 7.85
C GLY A 41 24.30 15.84 6.31
N THR A 42 24.67 14.77 5.62
CA THR A 42 24.64 14.67 4.16
C THR A 42 23.59 13.66 3.71
N VAL A 43 22.83 13.97 2.67
CA VAL A 43 21.89 13.02 2.07
C VAL A 43 22.65 11.80 1.55
N SER A 44 22.26 10.64 2.02
CA SER A 44 22.91 9.36 1.71
C SER A 44 21.93 8.27 1.29
N GLY A 45 20.64 8.58 1.26
CA GLY A 45 19.58 7.64 0.98
C GLY A 45 18.19 8.26 1.08
N SER A 46 17.17 7.41 1.11
CA SER A 46 15.78 7.84 1.16
C SER A 46 14.87 6.80 1.79
N HIS A 47 13.73 7.27 2.30
CA HIS A 47 12.56 6.48 2.64
C HIS A 47 11.38 6.92 1.76
N VAL A 48 10.85 6.02 0.95
CA VAL A 48 9.68 6.25 0.11
C VAL A 48 8.52 5.43 0.67
N LEU A 49 7.45 6.09 1.07
CA LEU A 49 6.25 5.49 1.62
C LEU A 49 5.09 5.70 0.65
N LEU A 50 4.40 4.62 0.30
CA LEU A 50 3.14 4.61 -0.45
C LEU A 50 2.03 4.04 0.43
N ILE A 51 0.95 4.78 0.61
CA ILE A 51 -0.27 4.30 1.27
C ILE A 51 -1.30 3.99 0.17
N LYS A 52 -1.68 2.71 0.07
CA LYS A 52 -2.70 2.24 -0.86
C LYS A 52 -4.12 2.55 -0.35
N ASP A 53 -5.08 2.45 -1.25
CA ASP A 53 -6.50 2.71 -0.96
C ASP A 53 -7.09 1.79 0.12
N ASP A 54 -6.56 0.56 0.23
CA ASP A 54 -6.95 -0.41 1.26
C ASP A 54 -6.23 -0.20 2.61
N GLY A 55 -5.42 0.87 2.73
CA GLY A 55 -4.63 1.18 3.91
C GLY A 55 -3.29 0.43 3.99
N THR A 56 -3.02 -0.51 3.07
CA THR A 56 -1.72 -1.18 2.98
C THR A 56 -0.63 -0.17 2.73
N ARG A 57 0.46 -0.27 3.48
CA ARG A 57 1.64 0.59 3.36
C ARG A 57 2.76 -0.17 2.67
N VAL A 58 3.36 0.46 1.67
CA VAL A 58 4.54 -0.05 0.98
C VAL A 58 5.66 0.96 1.20
N SER A 59 6.80 0.47 1.68
CA SER A 59 7.92 1.29 2.08
C SER A 59 9.20 0.77 1.43
N ASP A 60 9.92 1.65 0.74
CA ASP A 60 11.26 1.42 0.25
C ASP A 60 12.23 2.29 1.04
N PHE A 61 13.19 1.67 1.73
CA PHE A 61 14.18 2.35 2.54
C PHE A 61 15.60 1.90 2.20
N GLU A 62 16.43 2.84 1.80
CA GLU A 62 17.84 2.59 1.55
C GLU A 62 18.72 3.77 1.95
N PHE A 63 19.94 3.50 2.38
CA PHE A 63 20.99 4.52 2.51
C PHE A 63 22.39 3.92 2.43
N ASN A 64 23.39 4.75 2.17
CA ASN A 64 24.80 4.36 2.21
C ASN A 64 25.55 5.05 3.36
N ASP A 65 26.14 4.27 4.27
CA ASP A 65 27.18 4.70 5.20
C ASP A 65 28.50 4.00 4.87
N ARG A 66 29.31 4.64 4.02
CA ARG A 66 30.69 4.22 3.72
C ARG A 66 30.77 2.76 3.24
N GLY A 67 29.88 2.38 2.33
CA GLY A 67 29.81 1.02 1.78
C GLY A 67 28.96 0.03 2.60
N ARG A 68 28.30 0.50 3.68
CA ARG A 68 27.27 -0.24 4.43
C ARG A 68 25.92 0.43 4.27
N GLY A 69 24.87 -0.23 4.71
CA GLY A 69 23.54 0.33 4.79
C GLY A 69 22.48 -0.63 4.27
N PRO A 70 21.24 -0.48 4.75
CA PRO A 70 20.14 -1.33 4.34
C PRO A 70 19.66 -0.96 2.94
N ARG A 71 19.03 -1.93 2.29
CA ARG A 71 18.04 -1.70 1.23
C ARG A 71 16.89 -2.63 1.51
N ILE A 72 15.79 -2.07 1.98
CA ILE A 72 14.63 -2.80 2.47
C ILE A 72 13.41 -2.37 1.68
N HIS A 73 12.66 -3.36 1.21
CA HIS A 73 11.29 -3.21 0.75
C HIS A 73 10.36 -3.87 1.76
N GLU A 74 9.41 -3.11 2.30
CA GLU A 74 8.44 -3.54 3.31
C GLU A 74 7.01 -3.32 2.81
N ILE A 75 6.16 -4.33 2.98
CA ILE A 75 4.71 -4.24 2.79
C ILE A 75 4.05 -4.60 4.11
N VAL A 76 3.20 -3.72 4.63
CA VAL A 76 2.53 -3.92 5.91
C VAL A 76 1.06 -3.53 5.85
N ALA A 77 0.21 -4.42 6.35
CA ALA A 77 -1.21 -4.18 6.56
C ALA A 77 -1.51 -4.27 8.06
N THR A 78 -2.35 -3.37 8.55
CA THR A 78 -2.74 -3.31 9.96
C THR A 78 -4.21 -3.67 10.16
N ASP A 79 -4.56 -4.06 11.38
CA ASP A 79 -5.95 -4.09 11.82
C ASP A 79 -6.49 -2.68 12.13
N GLU A 80 -7.75 -2.62 12.59
CA GLU A 80 -8.42 -1.37 12.97
C GLU A 80 -7.77 -0.66 14.16
N ALA A 81 -7.03 -1.38 15.01
CA ALA A 81 -6.27 -0.82 16.12
C ALA A 81 -4.86 -0.35 15.71
N GLY A 82 -4.50 -0.49 14.42
CA GLY A 82 -3.19 -0.11 13.90
C GLY A 82 -2.10 -1.14 14.18
N LEU A 83 -2.44 -2.34 14.67
CA LEU A 83 -1.48 -3.41 14.89
C LEU A 83 -1.17 -4.16 13.58
N PRO A 84 0.09 -4.54 13.31
CA PRO A 84 0.43 -5.33 12.13
C PRO A 84 -0.33 -6.67 12.09
N LEU A 85 -1.07 -6.89 11.00
CA LEU A 85 -1.78 -8.15 10.72
C LEU A 85 -1.00 -9.01 9.72
N ARG A 86 -0.38 -8.36 8.73
CA ARG A 86 0.50 -8.97 7.74
C ARG A 86 1.68 -8.06 7.50
N LEU A 87 2.87 -8.65 7.41
CA LEU A 87 4.08 -7.95 7.03
C LEU A 87 4.92 -8.84 6.12
N GLU A 88 5.55 -8.22 5.13
CA GLU A 88 6.55 -8.82 4.25
C GLU A 88 7.71 -7.85 4.11
N ILE A 89 8.92 -8.34 4.36
CA ILE A 89 10.17 -7.60 4.22
C ILE A 89 11.08 -8.38 3.29
N SER A 90 11.75 -7.67 2.40
CA SER A 90 12.77 -8.22 1.51
C SER A 90 13.91 -7.23 1.28
N GLY A 91 15.12 -7.74 1.03
CA GLY A 91 16.28 -6.93 0.69
C GLY A 91 17.53 -7.35 1.44
N HIS A 92 18.29 -6.37 1.93
CA HIS A 92 19.47 -6.62 2.76
C HIS A 92 19.57 -5.67 3.95
N SER A 93 20.07 -6.22 5.06
CA SER A 93 20.32 -5.50 6.31
C SER A 93 21.51 -4.57 6.19
N TYR A 94 21.76 -3.79 7.25
CA TYR A 94 22.85 -2.81 7.29
C TYR A 94 24.23 -3.35 6.91
N MET A 95 24.54 -4.60 7.29
CA MET A 95 25.83 -5.25 7.00
C MET A 95 25.81 -6.06 5.69
N GLY A 96 24.74 -5.97 4.91
CA GLY A 96 24.61 -6.62 3.60
C GLY A 96 24.14 -8.08 3.63
N ALA A 97 23.75 -8.61 4.80
CA ALA A 97 23.13 -9.92 4.88
C ALA A 97 21.71 -9.89 4.29
N PRO A 98 21.22 -10.97 3.66
CA PRO A 98 19.82 -11.05 3.22
C PRO A 98 18.85 -10.78 4.38
N ALA A 99 17.86 -9.95 4.11
CA ALA A 99 16.77 -9.64 5.02
C ALA A 99 15.47 -10.09 4.35
N GLU A 100 14.92 -11.20 4.81
CA GLU A 100 13.60 -11.69 4.42
C GLU A 100 12.82 -11.94 5.71
N GLU A 101 11.60 -11.41 5.79
CA GLU A 101 10.78 -11.58 6.98
C GLU A 101 9.29 -11.50 6.65
N THR A 102 8.50 -12.34 7.32
CA THR A 102 7.06 -12.41 7.15
C THR A 102 6.35 -12.49 8.49
N LEU A 103 5.20 -11.84 8.59
CA LEU A 103 4.23 -11.98 9.68
C LEU A 103 2.86 -12.29 9.08
N ALA A 104 2.14 -13.21 9.71
CA ALA A 104 0.72 -13.40 9.48
C ALA A 104 -0.02 -13.61 10.81
N VAL A 105 -1.07 -12.81 11.04
CA VAL A 105 -1.98 -12.95 12.17
C VAL A 105 -3.29 -13.57 11.67
N ALA A 106 -3.61 -14.76 12.18
CA ALA A 106 -4.85 -15.47 11.86
C ALA A 106 -5.32 -16.27 13.07
N ASP A 107 -6.63 -16.35 13.26
CA ASP A 107 -7.27 -17.12 14.33
C ASP A 107 -6.73 -16.78 15.74
N GLY A 108 -6.40 -15.49 15.97
CA GLY A 108 -5.85 -15.02 17.25
C GLY A 108 -4.40 -15.43 17.51
N ILE A 109 -3.68 -15.93 16.50
CA ILE A 109 -2.27 -16.32 16.60
C ILE A 109 -1.45 -15.54 15.56
N ALA A 110 -0.40 -14.87 16.04
CA ALA A 110 0.65 -14.31 15.21
C ALA A 110 1.71 -15.39 14.91
N ARG A 111 2.09 -15.54 13.64
CA ARG A 111 3.19 -16.40 13.20
C ARG A 111 4.16 -15.59 12.37
N TRP A 112 5.45 -15.76 12.63
CA TRP A 112 6.49 -15.05 11.90
C TRP A 112 7.65 -15.96 11.53
N LYS A 113 8.36 -15.53 10.50
CA LYS A 113 9.60 -16.14 10.05
C LYS A 113 10.48 -15.08 9.42
N SER A 114 11.74 -15.04 9.82
CA SER A 114 12.80 -14.20 9.26
C SER A 114 14.01 -15.04 8.85
N THR A 115 15.03 -14.40 8.30
CA THR A 115 16.34 -15.02 8.08
C THR A 115 17.07 -15.39 9.36
N LEU A 116 16.64 -14.85 10.52
CA LEU A 116 17.29 -15.08 11.81
C LEU A 116 16.50 -16.03 12.73
N GLU A 117 15.17 -16.02 12.65
CA GLU A 117 14.32 -16.77 13.57
C GLU A 117 12.93 -17.06 13.01
N GLU A 118 12.19 -17.94 13.68
CA GLU A 118 10.78 -18.16 13.42
C GLU A 118 10.05 -18.40 14.74
N GLY A 119 8.75 -18.10 14.78
CA GLY A 119 8.00 -18.22 16.01
C GLY A 119 6.51 -17.99 15.86
N SER A 120 5.82 -18.13 17.00
CA SER A 120 4.40 -17.83 17.10
C SER A 120 4.04 -17.39 18.51
N ALA A 121 3.01 -16.56 18.62
CA ALA A 121 2.48 -16.08 19.89
C ALA A 121 0.98 -15.77 19.76
N ALA A 122 0.30 -15.57 20.89
CA ALA A 122 -1.04 -15.00 20.87
C ALA A 122 -1.01 -13.60 20.23
N ALA A 123 -2.03 -13.29 19.43
CA ALA A 123 -2.17 -11.98 18.80
C ALA A 123 -2.51 -10.88 19.82
N GLY A 124 -2.50 -9.63 19.37
CA GLY A 124 -2.86 -8.45 20.17
C GLY A 124 -1.67 -7.64 20.68
N GLY A 125 -0.44 -8.06 20.37
CA GLY A 125 0.77 -7.25 20.55
C GLY A 125 1.21 -6.61 19.23
N PHE A 126 1.98 -5.52 19.33
CA PHE A 126 2.65 -4.94 18.17
C PHE A 126 3.84 -5.80 17.75
N TYR A 127 3.88 -6.21 16.47
CA TYR A 127 5.01 -6.95 15.92
C TYR A 127 6.14 -5.98 15.52
N SER A 128 7.33 -6.17 16.10
CA SER A 128 8.54 -5.45 15.73
C SER A 128 9.38 -6.33 14.83
N ALA A 129 9.61 -5.92 13.58
CA ALA A 129 10.44 -6.70 12.68
C ALA A 129 11.93 -6.56 13.02
N ASN A 130 12.73 -7.51 12.55
CA ASN A 130 14.19 -7.46 12.72
C ASN A 130 14.82 -6.40 11.81
N ASP A 131 14.41 -6.34 10.54
CA ASP A 131 14.94 -5.42 9.52
C ASP A 131 13.84 -4.53 8.91
N GLY A 132 13.10 -3.80 9.75
CA GLY A 132 12.02 -2.90 9.34
C GLY A 132 12.47 -1.57 8.74
N THR A 133 11.54 -0.85 8.11
CA THR A 133 11.75 0.53 7.65
C THR A 133 11.34 1.55 8.72
N PRO A 134 11.68 2.85 8.57
CA PRO A 134 11.23 3.89 9.51
C PRO A 134 9.70 3.97 9.67
N GLU A 135 8.92 3.41 8.74
CA GLU A 135 7.46 3.34 8.84
C GLU A 135 6.98 2.54 10.06
N GLN A 136 7.75 1.55 10.52
CA GLN A 136 7.38 0.77 11.71
C GLN A 136 7.26 1.61 12.97
N LEU A 137 8.13 2.59 13.15
CA LEU A 137 8.03 3.51 14.29
C LEU A 137 6.76 4.36 14.21
N ALA A 138 6.40 4.80 13.00
CA ALA A 138 5.17 5.55 12.77
C ALA A 138 3.92 4.68 13.00
N LEU A 139 3.97 3.39 12.66
CA LEU A 139 2.92 2.41 12.95
C LEU A 139 2.75 2.20 14.44
N LEU A 140 3.85 1.96 15.16
CA LEU A 140 3.83 1.81 16.61
C LEU A 140 3.24 3.04 17.29
N ALA A 141 3.65 4.25 16.86
CA ALA A 141 3.10 5.49 17.39
C ALA A 141 1.58 5.59 17.17
N ARG A 142 1.07 5.21 15.99
CA ARG A 142 -0.37 5.20 15.70
C ARG A 142 -1.13 4.15 16.52
N ALA A 143 -0.53 3.00 16.82
CA ALA A 143 -1.16 1.97 17.64
C ALA A 143 -1.25 2.35 19.13
N LEU A 144 -0.54 3.40 19.56
CA LEU A 144 -0.46 3.86 20.96
C LEU A 144 -1.26 5.14 21.25
N LEU A 145 -1.81 5.80 20.22
CA LEU A 145 -2.51 7.10 20.30
C LEU A 145 -3.99 6.95 19.99
#